data_AF-A0AA39ZVS7-F1
#
_entry.id   AF-A0AA39ZVS7-F1
#
_cell.length_a   1.000
_cell.length_b   1.000
_cell.length_c   1.000
_cell.angle_alpha   90.00
_cell.angle_beta   90.00
_cell.angle_gamma   90.00
#
_symmetry.space_group_name_H-M   'P 1'
#
loop_
_entity.id
_entity.type
_entity.pdbx_description
1 polymer ?
#
loop_
_entity_poly.entity_id
_entity_poly.type
_entity_poly.pdbx_seq_one_letter_code
_entity_poly.pdbx_strand_id
1 'polypeptide(L)'
;MFSTDDVKDGYISTDSLTGDPVTNLEWRVNKVKHRKFETSGTVTQYLHWANEEKMPYIGFYLRLEELNGIIYAEKSNKIIVRTREISGVEYRGRVLLSFKRNQSKCRLLDFIRDLGIQLLEITPENIATVWKDMRSEDLL
;
A
#
# COMPACT_ATOMS: atom_id res chain seq x y z
N MET A 1 14.68 -2.80 30.73
CA MET A 1 15.33 -1.58 30.22
C MET A 1 15.26 -1.68 28.70
N PHE A 2 14.22 -1.10 28.10
CA PHE A 2 14.04 -1.13 26.64
C PHE A 2 14.68 0.13 26.07
N SER A 3 15.67 -0.05 25.19
CA SER A 3 16.44 1.03 24.60
C SER A 3 15.51 1.90 23.74
N THR A 4 15.43 3.17 24.08
CA THR A 4 14.75 4.20 23.31
C THR A 4 15.66 4.68 22.18
N ASP A 5 15.96 3.81 21.21
CA ASP A 5 16.73 4.20 20.02
C ASP A 5 16.26 3.37 18.82
N ASP A 6 15.21 3.85 18.15
CA ASP A 6 14.97 3.50 16.75
C ASP A 6 14.18 4.64 16.06
N VAL A 7 14.73 5.85 16.16
CA VAL A 7 14.44 6.93 15.21
C VAL A 7 15.43 6.76 14.06
N LYS A 8 15.07 5.94 13.07
CA LYS A 8 15.71 6.00 11.75
C LYS A 8 15.04 7.13 10.94
N ASP A 9 15.85 8.12 10.56
CA ASP A 9 15.53 9.17 9.57
C ASP A 9 14.30 10.06 9.84
N GLY A 10 14.04 10.41 11.11
CA GLY A 10 13.06 11.46 11.43
C GLY A 10 11.60 11.05 11.24
N TYR A 11 11.31 9.75 11.17
CA TYR A 11 9.94 9.24 11.07
C TYR A 11 9.48 8.66 12.41
N ILE A 12 8.38 9.21 12.93
CA ILE A 12 7.73 8.73 14.16
C ILE A 12 7.26 7.28 13.94
N SER A 13 7.77 6.39 14.79
CA SER A 13 7.61 4.93 14.75
C SER A 13 6.30 4.43 15.35
N THR A 14 5.42 5.32 15.82
CA THR A 14 4.15 5.00 16.50
C THR A 14 2.93 5.47 15.70
N ASP A 15 1.88 4.65 15.65
CA ASP A 15 0.62 5.04 15.00
C ASP A 15 -0.11 6.09 15.85
N SER A 16 -0.54 7.18 15.22
CA SER A 16 -1.19 8.29 15.92
C SER A 16 -2.63 8.01 16.39
N LEU A 17 -3.24 6.89 15.96
CA LEU A 17 -4.58 6.49 16.39
C LEU A 17 -4.51 5.49 17.56
N THR A 18 -3.59 4.51 17.51
CA THR A 18 -3.51 3.46 18.53
C THR A 18 -2.33 3.59 19.49
N GLY A 19 -1.29 4.35 19.13
CA GLY A 19 -0.05 4.48 19.92
C GLY A 19 0.89 3.29 19.80
N ASP A 20 0.51 2.24 19.06
CA ASP A 20 1.31 1.03 18.89
C ASP A 20 2.53 1.28 17.98
N PRO A 21 3.62 0.50 18.14
CA PRO A 21 4.69 0.48 17.15
C PRO A 21 4.10 0.17 15.79
N VAL A 22 4.33 1.03 14.81
CA VAL A 22 3.91 0.78 13.42
C VAL A 22 4.72 -0.41 12.93
N THR A 23 4.12 -1.59 13.00
CA THR A 23 4.69 -2.80 12.45
C THR A 23 4.80 -2.65 10.93
N ASN A 24 5.84 -3.19 10.30
CA ASN A 24 6.03 -3.14 8.85
C ASN A 24 4.98 -3.95 8.06
N LEU A 25 3.96 -4.48 8.73
CA LEU A 25 2.96 -5.38 8.17
C LEU A 25 1.62 -4.69 7.89
N GLU A 26 1.38 -3.49 8.42
CA GLU A 26 0.11 -2.79 8.30
C GLU A 26 0.31 -1.36 7.78
N TRP A 27 -0.28 -1.07 6.62
CA TRP A 27 -0.11 0.23 5.97
C TRP A 27 -1.46 0.91 5.80
N ARG A 28 -1.64 2.04 6.49
CA ARG A 28 -2.85 2.84 6.38
C ARG A 28 -2.95 3.48 4.99
N VAL A 29 -3.93 3.05 4.22
CA VAL A 29 -4.29 3.62 2.91
C VAL A 29 -5.59 4.41 3.02
N ASN A 30 -5.67 5.47 2.22
CA ASN A 30 -6.84 6.34 2.13
C ASN A 30 -7.86 5.81 1.12
N LYS A 31 -7.38 5.24 0.01
CA LYS A 31 -8.24 4.71 -1.04
C LYS A 31 -7.51 3.63 -1.81
N VAL A 32 -8.25 2.58 -2.16
CA VAL A 32 -7.81 1.48 -3.02
C VAL A 32 -8.68 1.50 -4.27
N LYS A 33 -8.04 1.54 -5.43
CA LYS A 33 -8.68 1.31 -6.72
C LYS A 33 -8.19 -0.02 -7.29
N HIS A 34 -9.16 -0.85 -7.66
CA HIS A 34 -8.96 -2.13 -8.30
C HIS A 34 -9.88 -2.23 -9.52
N ARG A 35 -9.61 -3.15 -10.46
CA ARG A 35 -10.42 -3.28 -11.68
C ARG A 35 -11.89 -3.51 -11.38
N LYS A 36 -12.20 -4.26 -10.32
CA LYS A 36 -13.56 -4.66 -9.95
C LYS A 36 -14.24 -3.77 -8.90
N PHE A 37 -13.49 -2.90 -8.23
CA PHE A 37 -14.05 -2.08 -7.16
C PHE A 37 -13.15 -0.89 -6.80
N GLU A 38 -13.76 0.13 -6.22
CA GLU A 38 -13.08 1.24 -5.59
C GLU A 38 -13.62 1.38 -4.16
N THR A 39 -12.72 1.50 -3.20
CA THR A 39 -13.11 1.65 -1.80
C THR A 39 -13.49 3.09 -1.47
N SER A 40 -14.36 3.29 -0.48
CA SER A 40 -14.71 4.64 -0.02
C SER A 40 -13.49 5.33 0.60
N GLY A 41 -13.29 6.61 0.27
CA GLY A 41 -12.27 7.45 0.89
C GLY A 41 -12.59 7.91 2.32
N THR A 42 -13.79 7.58 2.83
CA THR A 42 -14.26 7.97 4.16
C THR A 42 -13.91 6.94 5.24
N VAL A 43 -13.56 5.71 4.85
CA VAL A 43 -13.24 4.61 5.78
C VAL A 43 -11.74 4.39 5.79
N THR A 44 -11.15 4.29 6.98
CA THR A 44 -9.74 3.95 7.13
C THR A 44 -9.51 2.51 6.69
N GLN A 45 -8.58 2.30 5.77
CA GLN A 45 -8.25 1.00 5.22
C GLN A 45 -6.81 0.66 5.51
N TYR A 46 -6.56 -0.61 5.71
CA TYR A 46 -5.23 -1.14 5.96
C TYR A 46 -4.88 -2.10 4.84
N LEU A 47 -3.68 -1.93 4.29
CA LEU A 47 -3.00 -2.94 3.49
C LEU A 47 -2.23 -3.82 4.47
N HIS A 48 -2.59 -5.10 4.50
CA HIS A 48 -1.89 -6.11 5.28
C HIS A 48 -1.19 -7.09 4.35
N TRP A 49 0.06 -7.43 4.68
CA TRP A 49 0.76 -8.56 4.07
C TRP A 49 0.31 -9.85 4.75
N ALA A 50 -0.46 -10.67 4.05
CA ALA A 50 -0.90 -11.96 4.60
C ALA A 50 0.18 -13.03 4.36
N ASN A 51 0.85 -13.46 5.43
CA ASN A 51 1.38 -14.82 5.53
C ASN A 51 0.22 -15.65 6.09
N GLU A 52 -0.15 -16.73 5.40
CA GLU A 52 -1.35 -17.53 5.66
C GLU A 52 -1.50 -17.84 7.15
N GLU A 53 -2.51 -17.25 7.82
CA GLU A 53 -3.19 -17.83 9.00
C GLU A 53 -4.17 -16.84 9.68
N LYS A 54 -4.03 -15.52 9.52
CA LYS A 54 -5.00 -14.55 10.07
C LYS A 54 -5.31 -13.43 9.08
N MET A 55 -6.46 -13.53 8.41
CA MET A 55 -7.08 -12.41 7.72
C MET A 55 -7.98 -11.66 8.71
N PRO A 56 -7.66 -10.44 9.15
CA PRO A 56 -8.64 -9.61 9.84
C PRO A 56 -9.88 -9.41 8.95
N TYR A 57 -11.06 -9.29 9.54
CA TYR A 57 -12.30 -9.25 8.75
C TYR A 57 -12.57 -7.90 8.04
N ILE A 58 -11.68 -6.91 8.16
CA ILE A 58 -11.90 -5.54 7.64
C ILE A 58 -10.61 -4.98 7.03
N GLY A 59 -10.45 -5.03 5.70
CA GLY A 59 -9.27 -4.47 5.02
C GLY A 59 -9.09 -4.93 3.57
N PHE A 60 -8.13 -4.33 2.85
CA PHE A 60 -7.68 -4.83 1.55
C PHE A 60 -6.42 -5.68 1.76
N TYR A 61 -6.52 -6.98 1.47
CA TYR A 61 -5.40 -7.91 1.60
C TYR A 61 -4.65 -8.06 0.29
N LEU A 62 -3.33 -7.97 0.37
CA LEU A 62 -2.44 -8.34 -0.72
C LEU A 62 -1.36 -9.27 -0.18
N ARG A 63 -1.17 -10.43 -0.80
CA ARG A 63 -0.09 -11.34 -0.41
C ARG A 63 1.23 -10.75 -0.90
N LEU A 64 2.28 -10.90 -0.11
CA LEU A 64 3.61 -10.43 -0.53
C LEU A 64 4.09 -11.19 -1.76
N GLU A 65 3.72 -12.47 -1.87
CA GLU A 65 3.99 -13.30 -3.05
C GLU A 65 3.33 -12.77 -4.33
N GLU A 66 2.24 -11.99 -4.23
CA GLU A 66 1.57 -11.40 -5.39
C GLU A 66 2.38 -10.21 -5.90
N LEU A 67 3.26 -9.62 -5.09
CA LEU A 67 3.95 -8.37 -5.42
C LEU A 67 5.06 -8.60 -6.46
N ASN A 68 4.96 -7.87 -7.57
CA ASN A 68 5.92 -7.91 -8.68
C ASN A 68 6.67 -6.56 -8.83
N GLY A 69 6.23 -5.53 -8.13
CA GLY A 69 6.86 -4.21 -8.14
C GLY A 69 5.90 -3.09 -7.78
N ILE A 70 6.47 -1.91 -7.50
CA ILE A 70 5.70 -0.70 -7.23
C ILE A 70 6.14 0.40 -8.18
N ILE A 71 5.16 1.06 -8.80
CA ILE A 71 5.36 2.31 -9.51
C ILE A 71 4.92 3.46 -8.60
N TYR A 72 5.78 4.47 -8.43
CA TYR A 72 5.52 5.61 -7.55
C TYR A 72 5.91 6.93 -8.22
N ALA A 73 5.47 8.04 -7.63
CA ALA A 73 6.00 9.37 -7.93
C ALA A 73 6.36 10.06 -6.61
N GLU A 74 7.54 10.70 -6.53
CA GLU A 74 8.04 11.32 -5.30
C GLU A 74 7.04 12.33 -4.73
N LYS A 75 6.51 13.22 -5.59
CA LYS A 75 5.57 14.30 -5.24
C LYS A 75 4.09 13.90 -5.33
N SER A 76 3.78 12.60 -5.28
CA SER A 76 2.40 12.09 -5.25
C SER A 76 2.16 11.25 -4.01
N ASN A 77 0.95 11.32 -3.45
CA ASN A 77 0.53 10.42 -2.38
C ASN A 77 -0.03 9.09 -2.92
N LYS A 78 0.24 8.74 -4.17
CA LYS A 78 -0.30 7.55 -4.84
C LYS A 78 0.82 6.62 -5.27
N ILE A 79 0.50 5.34 -5.36
CA ILE A 79 1.34 4.30 -5.96
C ILE A 79 0.47 3.36 -6.80
N ILE A 80 1.12 2.66 -7.72
CA ILE A 80 0.54 1.55 -8.47
C ILE A 80 1.31 0.30 -8.06
N VAL A 81 0.60 -0.63 -7.45
CA VAL A 81 1.11 -1.95 -7.12
C VAL A 81 0.92 -2.86 -8.32
N ARG A 82 2.02 -3.42 -8.83
CA ARG A 82 2.01 -4.44 -9.87
C ARG A 82 1.96 -5.79 -9.19
N THR A 83 0.96 -6.59 -9.55
CA THR A 83 0.88 -7.98 -9.08
C THR A 83 1.32 -8.95 -10.16
N ARG A 84 1.60 -10.19 -9.76
CA ARG A 84 1.77 -11.36 -10.63
C ARG A 84 0.71 -12.40 -10.29
N GLU A 85 0.48 -13.33 -11.21
CA GLU A 85 -0.42 -14.46 -10.98
C GLU A 85 0.18 -15.42 -9.95
N ILE A 86 -0.68 -15.96 -9.08
CA ILE A 86 -0.35 -17.05 -8.16
C ILE A 86 -1.31 -18.20 -8.43
N SER A 87 -0.77 -19.42 -8.53
CA SER A 87 -1.58 -20.62 -8.72
C SER A 87 -2.65 -20.76 -7.62
N GLY A 88 -3.90 -20.94 -8.02
CA GLY A 88 -5.02 -21.10 -7.07
C GLY A 88 -5.54 -19.80 -6.46
N VAL A 89 -5.02 -18.63 -6.86
CA VAL A 89 -5.49 -17.31 -6.41
C VAL A 89 -5.98 -16.51 -7.61
N GLU A 90 -7.14 -15.86 -7.50
CA GLU A 90 -7.61 -14.96 -8.56
C GLU A 90 -6.63 -13.80 -8.78
N TYR A 91 -6.22 -13.60 -10.04
CA TYR A 91 -5.30 -12.54 -10.39
C TYR A 91 -5.93 -11.15 -10.25
N ARG A 92 -5.28 -10.29 -9.44
CA ARG A 92 -5.74 -8.93 -9.14
C ARG A 92 -5.36 -7.88 -10.16
N GLY A 93 -4.38 -8.14 -11.03
CA GLY A 93 -3.86 -7.13 -11.95
C GLY A 93 -3.21 -5.94 -11.22
N ARG A 94 -3.39 -4.72 -11.75
CA ARG A 94 -2.84 -3.52 -11.10
C ARG A 94 -3.76 -3.05 -9.98
N VAL A 95 -3.18 -2.74 -8.83
CA VAL A 95 -3.88 -2.17 -7.69
C VAL A 95 -3.33 -0.77 -7.45
N LEU A 96 -4.20 0.22 -7.37
CA LEU A 96 -3.83 1.61 -7.12
C LEU A 96 -4.11 1.95 -5.68
N LEU A 97 -3.11 2.49 -4.98
CA LEU A 97 -3.22 2.88 -3.59
C LEU A 97 -2.96 4.38 -3.45
N SER A 98 -3.81 5.06 -2.68
CA SER A 98 -3.55 6.42 -2.23
C SER A 98 -3.36 6.45 -0.73
N PHE A 99 -2.43 7.29 -0.26
CA PHE A 99 -2.11 7.49 1.14
C PHE A 99 -2.64 8.85 1.61
N LYS A 100 -3.10 8.92 2.86
CA LYS A 100 -3.48 10.20 3.45
C LYS A 100 -2.27 11.11 3.71
N ARG A 101 -1.13 10.51 4.07
CA ARG A 101 0.13 11.21 4.37
C ARG A 101 1.25 10.64 3.51
N ASN A 102 2.11 11.52 2.98
CA ASN A 102 3.25 11.11 2.16
C ASN A 102 4.27 10.26 2.95
N GLN A 103 4.37 10.48 4.26
CA GLN A 103 5.24 9.71 5.15
C GLN A 103 4.94 8.21 5.15
N SER A 104 3.65 7.83 5.20
CA SER A 104 3.25 6.41 5.16
C SER A 104 3.62 5.76 3.83
N LYS A 105 3.52 6.52 2.72
CA LYS A 105 4.00 6.09 1.41
C LYS A 105 5.52 5.85 1.45
N CYS A 106 6.30 6.81 1.94
CA CYS A 106 7.76 6.68 2.00
C CYS A 106 8.20 5.45 2.81
N ARG A 107 7.65 5.27 4.01
CA ARG A 107 7.94 4.09 4.84
C ARG A 107 7.61 2.76 4.14
N LEU A 108 6.50 2.70 3.40
CA LEU A 108 6.18 1.52 2.58
C LEU A 108 7.25 1.31 1.50
N LEU A 109 7.63 2.37 0.76
CA LEU A 109 8.63 2.25 -0.31
C LEU A 109 9.98 1.79 0.23
N ASP A 110 10.39 2.25 1.42
CA ASP A 110 11.61 1.79 2.08
C ASP A 110 11.52 0.30 2.44
N PHE A 111 10.41 -0.13 3.04
CA PHE A 111 10.16 -1.55 3.31
C PHE A 111 10.20 -2.42 2.04
N ILE A 112 9.58 -1.98 0.95
CA ILE A 112 9.57 -2.70 -0.33
C ILE A 112 10.97 -2.73 -0.97
N ARG A 113 11.75 -1.67 -0.81
CA ARG A 113 13.16 -1.63 -1.22
C ARG A 113 13.99 -2.64 -0.44
N ASP A 114 13.80 -2.73 0.87
CA ASP A 114 14.50 -3.69 1.74
C ASP A 114 14.16 -5.15 1.40
N LEU A 115 12.96 -5.40 0.88
CA LEU A 115 12.56 -6.71 0.34
C LEU A 115 13.16 -7.03 -1.04
N GLY A 116 13.91 -6.11 -1.65
CA GLY A 116 14.51 -6.28 -2.98
C GLY A 116 13.50 -6.24 -4.13
N ILE A 117 12.29 -5.72 -3.89
CA ILE A 117 11.24 -5.64 -4.89
C ILE A 117 11.41 -4.38 -5.73
N GLN A 118 11.19 -4.50 -7.04
CA GLN A 118 11.42 -3.40 -7.99
C GLN A 118 10.55 -2.18 -7.69
N LEU A 119 11.20 -1.01 -7.56
CA LEU A 119 10.57 0.29 -7.52
C LEU A 119 10.83 1.04 -8.83
N LEU A 120 9.79 1.59 -9.45
CA LEU A 120 9.89 2.41 -10.65
C LEU A 120 9.30 3.80 -10.38
N GLU A 121 10.11 4.83 -10.56
CA GLU A 121 9.64 6.21 -10.45
C GLU A 121 9.06 6.72 -11.77
N ILE A 122 7.93 7.42 -11.68
CA ILE A 122 7.30 8.15 -12.79
C ILE A 122 6.94 9.56 -12.35
N THR A 123 6.50 10.40 -13.29
CA THR A 123 6.09 11.77 -12.97
C THR A 123 4.73 11.80 -12.23
N PRO A 124 4.48 12.84 -11.40
CA PRO A 124 3.19 13.06 -10.76
C PRO A 124 2.01 13.16 -11.74
N GLU A 125 2.23 13.68 -12.95
CA GLU A 125 1.22 13.81 -13.99
C GLU A 125 0.83 12.43 -14.52
N ASN A 126 1.81 11.57 -14.79
CA ASN A 126 1.57 10.21 -15.28
C ASN A 126 0.79 9.38 -14.25
N ILE A 127 1.15 9.45 -12.97
CA ILE A 127 0.44 8.70 -11.94
C ILE A 127 -0.98 9.25 -11.71
N ALA A 128 -1.19 10.56 -11.87
CA ALA A 128 -2.52 11.18 -11.81
C ALA A 128 -3.40 10.73 -12.98
N THR A 129 -2.85 10.66 -14.19
CA THR A 129 -3.54 10.13 -15.38
C THR A 129 -3.96 8.68 -15.17
N VAL A 130 -3.05 7.80 -14.75
CA VAL A 130 -3.37 6.39 -14.47
C VAL A 130 -4.44 6.27 -13.38
N TRP A 131 -4.40 7.12 -12.36
CA TRP A 131 -5.42 7.14 -11.31
C TRP A 131 -6.81 7.57 -11.79
N LYS A 132 -6.86 8.57 -12.67
CA LYS A 132 -8.10 9.07 -13.27
C LYS A 132 -8.71 8.03 -14.21
N ASP A 133 -7.88 7.41 -15.02
CA ASP A 133 -8.32 6.49 -16.07
C ASP A 133 -8.69 5.11 -15.55
N MET A 134 -8.27 4.75 -14.33
CA MET A 134 -8.71 3.52 -13.70
C MET A 134 -10.21 3.57 -13.41
N ARG A 135 -10.97 2.89 -14.26
CA ARG A 135 -12.36 2.53 -14.07
C ARG A 135 -12.42 1.25 -13.25
N SER A 136 -12.85 1.35 -12.00
CA SER A 136 -13.43 0.22 -11.29
C SER A 136 -14.77 -0.09 -11.96
N GLU A 137 -15.04 -1.34 -12.32
CA GLU A 137 -16.39 -1.75 -12.70
C GLU A 137 -17.34 -1.25 -11.61
N ASP A 138 -18.22 -0.30 -11.95
CA ASP A 138 -19.23 0.20 -11.04
C ASP A 138 -20.09 -1.02 -10.66
N LEU A 139 -19.98 -1.47 -9.41
CA LEU A 139 -20.93 -2.41 -8.85
C LEU A 139 -22.27 -1.69 -8.79
N LEU A 140 -23.09 -1.90 -9.82
CA LEU A 140 -24.51 -1.56 -9.87
C LEU A 140 -25.26 -2.20 -8.71
#